data_AF-A0A1Q9P836-F1
#
_entry.id   AF-A0A1Q9P836-F1
#
_cell.length_a   1.000
_cell.length_b   1.000
_cell.length_c   1.000
_cell.angle_alpha   90.00
_cell.angle_beta   90.00
_cell.angle_gamma   90.00
#
_symmetry.space_group_name_H-M   'P 1'
#
loop_
_entity.id
_entity.type
_entity.pdbx_description
1 polymer ?
#
loop_
_entity_poly.entity_id
_entity_poly.type
_entity_poly.pdbx_seq_one_letter_code
_entity_poly.pdbx_strand_id
1 'polypeptide(L)'
;MISQKQFEETLKSLESHPGVRGVIITSNDGLPISSTQNLSMEMRENVSALVASLVGRAKAVVTELNEGELNFFTLDTSNGEILVAPENDYVLIVLREKS
;
A
#
# COMPACT_ATOMS: atom_id res chain seq x y z
N MET A 1 -2.89 18.87 8.71
CA MET A 1 -3.74 18.15 7.75
C MET A 1 -3.23 18.45 6.35
N ILE A 2 -2.87 17.43 5.58
CA ILE A 2 -2.52 17.58 4.17
C ILE A 2 -3.80 17.92 3.40
N SER A 3 -3.75 18.84 2.44
CA SER A 3 -4.93 19.14 1.63
C SER A 3 -5.26 17.98 0.68
N GLN A 4 -6.53 17.74 0.39
CA GLN A 4 -6.96 16.73 -0.58
C GLN A 4 -6.24 16.88 -1.94
N LYS A 5 -5.94 18.12 -2.34
CA LYS A 5 -5.18 18.44 -3.56
C LYS A 5 -3.74 17.92 -3.53
N GLN A 6 -3.01 18.15 -2.43
CA GLN A 6 -1.62 17.65 -2.29
C GLN A 6 -1.57 16.12 -2.28
N PHE A 7 -2.59 15.49 -1.72
CA PHE A 7 -2.70 14.03 -1.68
C PHE A 7 -2.91 13.44 -3.09
N GLU A 8 -3.83 14.01 -3.88
CA GLU A 8 -4.03 13.66 -5.29
C GLU A 8 -2.77 13.90 -6.15
N GLU A 9 -2.06 15.01 -5.93
CA GLU A 9 -0.78 15.29 -6.60
C GLU A 9 0.29 14.25 -6.25
N THR A 10 0.35 13.81 -5.00
CA THR A 10 1.28 12.78 -4.54
C THR A 10 0.96 11.42 -5.17
N LEU A 11 -0.32 11.05 -5.22
CA LEU A 11 -0.77 9.83 -5.90
C LEU A 11 -0.41 9.83 -7.39
N LYS A 12 -0.66 10.94 -8.08
CA LYS A 12 -0.25 11.10 -9.49
C LYS A 12 1.25 11.04 -9.69
N SER A 13 2.02 11.62 -8.78
CA SER A 13 3.48 11.52 -8.80
C SER A 13 3.91 10.06 -8.70
N LEU A 14 3.36 9.29 -7.76
CA LEU A 14 3.65 7.85 -7.60
C LEU A 14 3.23 7.04 -8.85
N GLU A 15 2.05 7.30 -9.40
CA GLU A 15 1.57 6.64 -10.62
C GLU A 15 2.46 6.95 -11.84
N SER A 16 3.09 8.12 -11.88
CA SER A 16 3.99 8.52 -12.98
C SER A 16 5.37 7.84 -12.93
N HIS A 17 5.70 7.14 -11.83
CA HIS A 17 6.98 6.45 -11.73
C HIS A 17 7.02 5.25 -12.70
N PRO A 18 8.10 5.07 -13.49
CA PRO A 18 8.21 3.97 -14.44
C PRO A 18 7.97 2.59 -13.80
N GLY A 19 7.05 1.83 -14.40
CA GLY A 19 6.68 0.49 -13.93
C GLY A 19 5.65 0.47 -12.80
N VAL A 20 5.23 1.62 -12.25
CA VAL A 20 4.08 1.65 -11.33
C VAL A 20 2.80 1.54 -12.13
N ARG A 21 2.02 0.51 -11.85
CA ARG A 21 0.74 0.24 -12.53
C ARG A 21 -0.48 0.55 -11.65
N GLY A 22 -0.27 0.87 -10.39
CA GLY A 22 -1.36 1.29 -9.51
C GLY A 22 -0.90 1.58 -8.10
N VAL A 23 -1.66 2.43 -7.42
CA VAL A 23 -1.42 2.81 -6.03
C VAL A 23 -2.74 2.73 -5.28
N ILE A 24 -2.73 2.17 -4.08
CA ILE A 24 -3.86 2.15 -3.16
C ILE A 24 -3.36 2.69 -1.82
N ILE A 25 -4.13 3.58 -1.21
CA ILE A 25 -3.93 4.03 0.16
C ILE A 25 -5.11 3.53 0.97
N THR A 26 -4.83 2.79 2.04
CA THR A 26 -5.84 2.23 2.94
C THR A 26 -5.59 2.68 4.37
N SER A 27 -6.63 2.79 5.17
CA SER A 27 -6.49 2.94 6.63
C SER A 27 -6.01 1.64 7.26
N ASN A 28 -5.55 1.72 8.52
CA ASN A 28 -5.07 0.56 9.28
C ASN A 28 -6.15 -0.52 9.53
N ASP A 29 -7.44 -0.20 9.37
CA ASP A 29 -8.58 -1.12 9.46
C ASP A 29 -8.94 -1.80 8.12
N GLY A 30 -8.25 -1.46 7.03
CA GLY A 30 -8.43 -2.09 5.73
C GLY A 30 -9.52 -1.45 4.86
N LEU A 31 -9.95 -0.22 5.16
CA LEU A 31 -10.82 0.56 4.28
C LEU A 31 -10.01 1.37 3.27
N PRO A 32 -10.37 1.35 1.96
CA PRO A 32 -9.67 2.15 0.97
C PRO A 32 -9.95 3.65 1.19
N ILE A 33 -8.89 4.45 1.30
CA ILE A 33 -8.95 5.92 1.41
C ILE A 33 -8.91 6.55 0.00
N SER A 34 -7.98 6.08 -0.84
CA SER A 34 -7.86 6.50 -2.24
C SER A 34 -7.04 5.52 -3.05
N SER A 35 -7.09 5.64 -4.37
CA SER A 35 -6.29 4.83 -5.28
C SER A 35 -6.21 5.44 -6.67
N THR A 36 -5.34 4.89 -7.51
CA THR A 36 -5.36 5.15 -8.96
C THR A 36 -6.69 4.71 -9.58
N GLN A 37 -7.12 5.38 -10.66
CA GLN A 37 -8.45 5.21 -11.24
C GLN A 37 -8.61 3.89 -12.02
N ASN A 38 -7.50 3.31 -12.48
CA ASN A 38 -7.46 2.10 -13.30
C ASN A 38 -7.78 0.80 -12.54
N LEU A 39 -7.89 0.85 -11.20
CA LEU A 39 -8.23 -0.31 -10.36
C LEU A 39 -9.75 -0.35 -10.11
N SER A 40 -10.39 -1.53 -10.16
CA SER A 40 -11.81 -1.64 -9.84
C SER A 40 -12.10 -1.39 -8.36
N MET A 41 -13.32 -0.94 -8.03
CA MET A 41 -13.73 -0.68 -6.64
C MET A 41 -13.60 -1.93 -5.76
N GLU A 42 -14.11 -3.07 -6.25
CA GLU A 42 -14.01 -4.37 -5.57
C GLU A 42 -12.55 -4.77 -5.30
N MET A 43 -11.65 -4.55 -6.27
CA MET A 43 -10.23 -4.87 -6.08
C MET A 43 -9.59 -3.97 -5.02
N ARG A 44 -9.94 -2.68 -4.98
CA ARG A 44 -9.44 -1.74 -3.96
C ARG A 44 -9.87 -2.18 -2.56
N GLU A 45 -11.14 -2.53 -2.38
CA GLU A 45 -11.70 -2.99 -1.09
C GLU A 45 -11.02 -4.30 -0.63
N ASN A 46 -10.98 -5.30 -1.51
CA ASN A 46 -10.42 -6.61 -1.19
C ASN A 46 -8.91 -6.52 -0.86
N VAL A 47 -8.14 -5.79 -1.67
CA VAL A 47 -6.69 -5.62 -1.43
C VAL A 47 -6.43 -4.86 -0.13
N SER A 48 -7.22 -3.81 0.14
CA SER A 48 -7.10 -3.02 1.38
C SER A 48 -7.29 -3.88 2.62
N ALA A 49 -8.34 -4.69 2.66
CA ALA A 49 -8.62 -5.59 3.78
C ALA A 49 -7.53 -6.65 3.98
N LEU A 50 -7.08 -7.29 2.89
CA LEU A 50 -6.04 -8.32 2.94
C LEU A 50 -4.69 -7.75 3.38
N VAL A 51 -4.30 -6.59 2.83
CA VAL A 51 -3.01 -5.97 3.17
C VAL A 51 -3.01 -5.44 4.59
N ALA A 52 -4.10 -4.84 5.09
CA ALA A 52 -4.19 -4.42 6.49
C ALA A 52 -4.01 -5.62 7.45
N SER A 53 -4.65 -6.75 7.16
CA SER A 53 -4.44 -7.99 7.92
C SER A 53 -2.98 -8.47 7.87
N LEU A 54 -2.36 -8.41 6.69
CA LEU A 54 -0.98 -8.83 6.50
C LEU A 54 0.01 -7.92 7.24
N VAL A 55 -0.19 -6.60 7.21
CA VAL A 55 0.59 -5.62 7.99
C VAL A 55 0.49 -5.95 9.47
N GLY A 56 -0.70 -6.25 9.99
CA GLY A 56 -0.88 -6.65 11.38
C GLY A 56 -0.06 -7.90 11.75
N ARG A 57 -0.04 -8.91 10.87
CA ARG A 57 0.76 -10.13 11.07
C ARG A 57 2.27 -9.85 10.96
N ALA A 58 2.69 -9.04 10.00
CA ALA A 58 4.09 -8.67 9.81
C ALA A 58 4.62 -7.90 11.02
N LYS A 59 3.84 -6.93 11.55
CA LYS A 59 4.17 -6.22 12.80
C LYS A 59 4.33 -7.20 13.97
N ALA A 60 3.42 -8.17 14.11
CA ALA A 60 3.52 -9.17 15.16
C ALA A 60 4.81 -10.02 15.06
N VAL A 61 5.21 -10.42 13.84
CA VAL A 61 6.48 -11.13 13.61
C VAL A 61 7.69 -10.27 14.00
N VAL A 62 7.73 -9.01 13.56
CA VAL A 62 8.81 -8.08 13.88
C VAL A 62 8.92 -7.85 15.40
N THR A 63 7.78 -7.71 16.08
CA THR A 63 7.72 -7.59 17.54
C THR A 63 8.21 -8.85 18.25
N GLU A 64 7.76 -10.04 17.83
CA GLU A 64 8.17 -11.32 18.43
C GLU A 64 9.68 -11.56 18.29
N LEU A 65 10.26 -11.17 17.15
CA LEU A 65 11.70 -11.27 16.90
C LEU A 65 12.52 -10.13 17.53
N ASN A 66 11.87 -9.12 18.12
CA ASN A 66 12.50 -7.91 18.67
C ASN A 66 13.36 -7.15 17.63
N GLU A 67 12.87 -7.06 16.40
CA GLU A 67 13.54 -6.40 15.26
C GLU A 67 13.12 -4.92 15.09
N GLY A 68 12.56 -4.31 16.15
CA GLY A 68 12.13 -2.92 16.14
C GLY A 68 10.77 -2.70 15.48
N GLU A 69 10.70 -1.81 14.48
CA GLU A 69 9.46 -1.40 13.82
C GLU A 69 9.43 -1.82 12.34
N LEU A 70 8.25 -2.26 11.89
CA LEU A 70 8.04 -2.60 10.49
C LEU A 70 7.97 -1.32 9.64
N ASN A 71 9.01 -1.06 8.86
CA ASN A 71 9.08 0.09 7.95
C ASN A 71 8.40 -0.19 6.59
N PHE A 72 8.73 -1.33 5.96
CA PHE A 72 8.16 -1.72 4.67
C PHE A 72 8.34 -3.23 4.43
N PHE A 73 7.55 -3.81 3.54
CA PHE A 73 7.82 -5.13 2.96
C PHE A 73 7.32 -5.23 1.52
N THR A 74 7.83 -6.20 0.79
CA THR A 74 7.49 -6.45 -0.62
C THR A 74 6.98 -7.87 -0.79
N LEU A 75 5.90 -8.04 -1.55
CA LEU A 75 5.48 -9.34 -2.08
C LEU A 75 5.96 -9.43 -3.53
N ASP A 76 6.92 -10.32 -3.79
CA ASP A 76 7.35 -10.66 -5.14
C ASP A 76 6.35 -11.63 -5.77
N THR A 77 5.98 -11.37 -7.02
CA THR A 77 4.98 -12.13 -7.77
C THR A 77 5.49 -12.44 -9.17
N SER A 78 4.81 -13.35 -9.87
CA SER A 78 5.12 -13.64 -11.28
C SER A 78 4.95 -12.41 -12.18
N ASN A 79 4.06 -11.48 -11.80
CA ASN A 79 3.65 -10.34 -12.63
C ASN A 79 4.32 -9.03 -12.21
N GLY A 80 5.17 -9.05 -11.19
CA GLY A 80 5.83 -7.86 -10.62
C GLY A 80 5.84 -7.88 -9.11
N GLU A 81 5.70 -6.72 -8.48
CA GLU A 81 5.85 -6.56 -7.03
C GLU A 81 4.66 -5.82 -6.42
N ILE A 82 4.35 -6.16 -5.17
CA ILE A 82 3.43 -5.39 -4.32
C ILE A 82 4.25 -4.82 -3.17
N LEU A 83 4.49 -3.53 -3.19
CA LEU A 83 5.23 -2.82 -2.15
C LEU A 83 4.23 -2.30 -1.12
N VAL A 84 4.47 -2.61 0.16
CA VAL A 84 3.60 -2.23 1.27
C VAL A 84 4.42 -1.44 2.28
N ALA A 85 4.04 -0.19 2.48
CA ALA A 85 4.65 0.71 3.45
C ALA A 85 3.58 1.16 4.46
N PRO A 86 3.55 0.59 5.68
CA PRO A 86 2.71 1.09 6.75
C PRO A 86 3.24 2.41 7.29
N GLU A 87 2.37 3.40 7.40
CA GLU A 87 2.61 4.69 8.04
C GLU A 87 1.73 4.79 9.30
N ASN A 88 1.82 5.90 10.04
CA ASN A 88 1.07 6.05 11.31
C ASN A 88 -0.44 5.82 11.15
N ASP A 89 -1.07 6.50 10.18
CA ASP A 89 -2.54 6.51 10.05
C ASP A 89 -3.06 5.77 8.80
N TYR A 90 -2.15 5.30 7.94
CA TYR A 90 -2.51 4.66 6.67
C TYR A 90 -1.43 3.67 6.23
N VAL A 91 -1.76 2.85 5.24
CA VAL A 91 -0.85 1.94 4.56
C VAL A 91 -0.83 2.31 3.09
N LEU A 92 0.37 2.55 2.56
CA LEU A 92 0.60 2.75 1.14
C LEU A 92 0.88 1.40 0.47
N ILE A 93 0.14 1.13 -0.60
CA ILE A 93 0.24 -0.09 -1.39
C ILE A 93 0.56 0.31 -2.82
N VAL A 94 1.70 -0.13 -3.35
CA VAL A 94 2.12 0.16 -4.72
C VAL A 94 2.20 -1.14 -5.50
N LEU A 95 1.53 -1.18 -6.65
CA LEU A 95 1.60 -2.26 -7.62
C LEU A 95 2.62 -1.88 -8.68
N ARG A 96 3.65 -2.70 -8.85
CA ARG A 96 4.72 -2.49 -9.82
C ARG A 96 4.81 -3.65 -10.80
N GLU A 97 5.15 -3.36 -12.05
CA GLU A 97 5.45 -4.36 -13.08
C GLU A 97 6.83 -5.00 -12.85
N LYS A 98 6.98 -6.23 -13.33
CA LYS A 98 8.28 -6.90 -13.36
C LYS A 98 9.15 -6.24 -14.42
N SER A 99 10.31 -5.72 -14.01
CA SER A 99 11.32 -5.15 -14.93
C SER A 99 11.98 -6.22 -15.79
#